data_AF-A0A1Y6MGZ2-F1
#
_entry.id   AF-A0A1Y6MGZ2-F1
#
_cell.length_a   1.000
_cell.length_b   1.000
_cell.length_c   1.000
_cell.angle_alpha   90.00
_cell.angle_beta   90.00
_cell.angle_gamma   90.00
#
_symmetry.space_group_name_H-M   'P 1'
#
loop_
_entity.id
_entity.type
_entity.pdbx_description
1 polymer ?
#
loop_
_entity_poly.entity_id
_entity_poly.type
_entity_poly.pdbx_seq_one_letter_code
_entity_poly.pdbx_strand_id
1 'polypeptide(L)' 'MSEIKPIYVCEVCGESEYLEGDHTIICICGHIQSIPDDETMFDSE' A
#
# COMPACT_ATOMS: atom_id res chain seq x y z
N MET A 1 -1.52 -21.53 1.90
CA MET A 1 -0.36 -20.66 2.19
C MET A 1 -0.96 -19.35 2.67
N SER A 2 -0.64 -18.86 3.86
CA SER A 2 -1.17 -17.57 4.31
C SER A 2 -0.58 -16.49 3.43
N GLU A 3 -1.42 -15.86 2.61
CA GLU A 3 -1.08 -14.69 1.83
C GLU A 3 -0.65 -13.60 2.81
N ILE A 4 0.65 -13.29 2.82
CA ILE A 4 1.17 -12.14 3.54
C ILE A 4 0.64 -10.94 2.78
N LYS A 5 -0.42 -10.30 3.28
CA LYS A 5 -0.86 -9.02 2.74
C LYS A 5 0.33 -8.07 2.77
N PRO A 6 0.69 -7.43 1.64
CA PRO A 6 1.73 -6.41 1.65
C PRO A 6 1.34 -5.34 2.66
N ILE A 7 2.23 -5.09 3.62
CA ILE A 7 2.09 -3.95 4.54
C ILE A 7 2.61 -2.76 3.75
N TYR A 8 1.69 -1.93 3.26
CA TYR A 8 2.04 -0.65 2.66
C TYR A 8 2.53 0.29 3.76
N VAL A 9 3.63 0.99 3.48
CA VAL A 9 4.25 1.96 4.38
C VAL A 9 4.32 3.29 3.66
N CYS A 10 4.23 4.38 4.42
CA CYS A 10 4.28 5.70 3.84
C CYS A 10 5.68 6.01 3.28
N GLU A 11 5.77 6.41 2.02
CA GLU A 11 7.05 6.78 1.40
C GLU A 11 7.71 8.02 2.01
N VAL A 12 6.91 8.87 2.68
CA VAL A 12 7.37 10.13 3.28
C VAL A 12 7.92 9.92 4.68
N CYS A 13 7.17 9.23 5.55
CA CYS A 13 7.53 9.11 6.97
C CYS A 13 7.95 7.70 7.40
N GLY A 14 7.81 6.69 6.53
CA GLY A 14 8.19 5.29 6.81
C GLY A 14 7.29 4.57 7.82
N GLU A 15 6.21 5.22 8.27
CA GLU A 15 5.26 4.65 9.21
C GLU A 15 4.19 3.84 8.49
N SER A 16 3.60 2.89 9.21
CA SER A 16 2.39 2.22 8.76
C SER A 16 1.21 3.18 8.77
N GLU A 17 0.33 2.96 7.84
CA GLU A 17 -0.67 3.88 7.36
C GLU A 17 -2.08 3.36 7.67
N TYR A 18 -3.06 4.26 7.66
CA TYR A 18 -4.46 3.88 7.76
C TYR A 18 -4.99 3.54 6.37
N LEU A 19 -5.35 2.27 6.17
CA LEU A 19 -5.91 1.77 4.91
C LEU A 19 -7.42 2.04 4.88
N GLU A 20 -7.84 2.97 4.01
CA GLU A 20 -9.26 3.29 3.79
C GLU A 20 -9.67 2.88 2.37
N GLY A 21 -10.37 1.74 2.25
CA GLY A 21 -10.93 1.25 0.99
C GLY A 21 -9.93 0.61 0.02
N ASP A 22 -10.43 0.22 -1.15
CA ASP A 22 -9.63 -0.31 -2.26
C ASP A 22 -8.82 0.84 -2.89
N HIS A 23 -7.51 0.78 -2.67
CA HIS A 23 -6.46 1.48 -3.43
C HIS A 23 -6.10 2.90 -2.97
N THR A 24 -6.62 3.35 -1.82
CA THR A 24 -6.22 4.63 -1.22
C THR A 24 -5.65 4.43 0.18
N ILE A 25 -4.56 5.13 0.43
CA ILE A 25 -3.83 5.10 1.68
C ILE A 25 -3.83 6.51 2.25
N ILE A 26 -4.20 6.59 3.52
CA ILE A 26 -4.09 7.82 4.28
C ILE A 26 -3.05 7.60 5.38
N CYS A 27 -1.88 8.20 5.21
CA CYS A 27 -0.87 8.18 6.25
C CYS A 27 -1.25 9.14 7.39
N ILE A 28 -0.89 8.76 8.62
CA ILE A 28 -1.04 9.61 9.82
C ILE A 28 -0.28 10.95 9.71
N CYS A 29 0.76 11.02 8.88
CA CYS A 29 1.47 12.28 8.61
C CYS A 29 0.66 13.27 7.75
N GLY A 30 -0.52 12.87 7.26
CA GLY A 30 -1.37 13.65 6.38
C GLY A 30 -1.05 13.48 4.89
N HIS A 31 -0.09 12.61 4.56
CA HIS A 31 0.21 12.24 3.18
C HIS A 31 -0.81 11.23 2.66
N ILE A 32 -1.33 11.46 1.46
CA ILE A 32 -2.28 10.56 0.79
C ILE A 32 -1.53 9.95 -0.38
N GLN A 33 -1.43 8.62 -0.38
CA GLN A 33 -0.80 7.86 -1.47
C GLN A 33 -1.84 6.90 -2.08
N SER A 34 -1.72 6.64 -3.37
CA SER A 34 -2.57 5.67 -4.06
C SER A 34 -1.79 4.37 -4.18
N ILE A 35 -2.43 3.25 -3.84
CA ILE A 35 -1.85 1.94 -4.11
C ILE A 35 -1.96 1.75 -5.62
N PRO A 36 -0.85 1.45 -6.32
CA PRO A 36 -0.97 1.03 -7.71
C PRO A 36 -1.87 -0.20 -7.77
N ASP A 37 -2.91 -0.17 -8.61
CA ASP A 37 -3.70 -1.35 -8.94
C ASP A 37 -2.73 -2.48 -9.27
N ASP A 38 -2.67 -3.50 -8.41
CA ASP A 38 -1.74 -4.62 -8.50
C ASP A 38 -2.17 -5.59 -9.61
N GLU A 39 -2.37 -5.09 -10.83
CA GLU A 39 -2.59 -5.92 -12.03
C GLU A 39 -1.26 -6.29 -12.72
N THR A 40 -0.09 -5.83 -12.23
CA THR A 40 1.19 -6.01 -12.96
C THR A 40 2.40 -6.47 -12.14
N MET A 41 2.28 -6.90 -10.88
CA MET A 41 3.46 -7.36 -10.09
C MET A 41 3.72 -8.88 -10.17
N PHE A 42 3.10 -9.58 -11.13
CA PHE A 42 3.43 -10.98 -11.46
C PHE A 42 3.73 -11.13 -12.96
N ASP A 43 4.69 -10.36 -13.49
CA ASP A 43 5.38 -10.78 -14.71
C ASP A 43 6.28 -11.97 -14.33
N SER A 44 5.79 -13.17 -14.61
CA SER A 44 6.54 -14.42 -14.47
C SER A 44 7.39 -14.61 -15.72
N GLU A 45 8.70 -14.46 -15.61
CA GLU A 45 9.68 -15.12 -16.48
C GLU A 45 10.51 -16.15 -15.68
#